data_AF-A0AAV3IYY0-F1
#
_entry.id   AF-A0AAV3IYY0-F1
#
_cell.length_a   1.000
_cell.length_b   1.000
_cell.length_c   1.000
_cell.angle_alpha   90.00
_cell.angle_beta   90.00
_cell.angle_gamma   90.00
#
_symmetry.space_group_name_H-M   'P 1'
#
loop_
_entity.id
_entity.type
_entity.pdbx_description
1 polymer ?
#
loop_
_entity_poly.entity_id
_entity_poly.type
_entity_poly.pdbx_seq_one_letter_code
_entity_poly.pdbx_strand_id
1 'polypeptide(L)'
;MEKEKLQQDLSTIVNDVLAEANLKAGDVFVLGCTTSEIVGGRIGKNSSQEVGQWVIETLKSILDPKKIYLGVQGCEHINRAVVVEREIAEKKDWEIVSVKPALHAGGSCSVAAFEQFSDPVEVEHIVAQAGIDIGDTSIGMHVKHVQVPVRPSIKELGGAHVTALRSRPKYIGGPRATY
;
A
#
# COMPACT_ATOMS: atom_id res chain seq x y z
N MET A 1 10.72 17.06 -8.49
CA MET A 1 11.17 15.99 -7.57
C MET A 1 11.96 14.99 -8.39
N GLU A 2 13.12 14.57 -7.91
CA GLU A 2 13.96 13.59 -8.62
C GLU A 2 13.51 12.17 -8.26
N LYS A 3 13.48 11.27 -9.26
CA LYS A 3 13.07 9.87 -9.09
C LYS A 3 13.85 9.21 -7.95
N GLU A 4 15.17 9.28 -8.00
CA GLU A 4 16.08 8.62 -7.05
C GLU A 4 15.81 9.01 -5.61
N LYS A 5 15.60 10.31 -5.34
CA LYS A 5 15.27 10.80 -4.00
C LYS A 5 13.94 10.23 -3.50
N LEU A 6 12.88 10.26 -4.34
CA LEU A 6 11.58 9.68 -3.96
C LEU A 6 11.72 8.19 -3.63
N GLN A 7 12.45 7.44 -4.46
CA GLN A 7 12.63 6.00 -4.25
C GLN A 7 13.44 5.72 -2.98
N GLN A 8 14.46 6.52 -2.68
CA GLN A 8 15.25 6.41 -1.45
C GLN A 8 14.43 6.72 -0.19
N ASP A 9 13.66 7.81 -0.21
CA ASP A 9 12.81 8.21 0.90
C ASP A 9 11.71 7.15 1.13
N LEU A 10 11.03 6.72 0.06
CA LEU A 10 10.04 5.65 0.13
C LEU A 10 10.64 4.33 0.64
N SER A 11 11.84 3.97 0.19
CA SER A 11 12.53 2.78 0.66
C SER A 11 12.82 2.85 2.16
N THR A 12 13.24 4.00 2.66
CA THR A 12 13.49 4.23 4.09
C THR A 12 12.20 4.05 4.88
N ILE A 13 11.13 4.73 4.46
CA ILE A 13 9.80 4.65 5.09
C ILE A 13 9.31 3.20 5.15
N VAL A 14 9.34 2.48 4.03
CA VAL A 14 8.82 1.11 3.95
C VAL A 14 9.64 0.16 4.82
N ASN A 15 10.96 0.31 4.84
CA ASN A 15 11.82 -0.52 5.70
C ASN A 15 11.56 -0.28 7.19
N ASP A 16 11.30 0.96 7.62
CA ASP A 16 10.87 1.27 8.99
C ASP A 16 9.57 0.54 9.34
N VAL A 17 8.60 0.53 8.42
CA VAL A 17 7.33 -0.20 8.62
C VAL A 17 7.55 -1.71 8.69
N LEU A 18 8.37 -2.27 7.81
CA LEU A 18 8.65 -3.71 7.78
C LEU A 18 9.39 -4.19 9.04
N ALA A 19 10.30 -3.37 9.58
CA ALA A 19 11.02 -3.68 10.82
C ALA A 19 10.07 -3.84 12.02
N GLU A 20 9.02 -3.02 12.09
CA GLU A 20 8.01 -3.08 13.15
C GLU A 20 6.91 -4.13 12.89
N ALA A 21 6.55 -4.34 11.62
CA ALA A 21 5.45 -5.20 11.21
C ALA A 21 5.76 -6.70 11.33
N ASN A 22 7.04 -7.09 11.28
CA ASN A 22 7.48 -8.49 11.34
C ASN A 22 6.73 -9.41 10.35
N LEU A 23 6.52 -8.92 9.12
CA LEU A 23 5.84 -9.66 8.06
C LEU A 23 6.63 -10.90 7.63
N LYS A 24 5.89 -11.92 7.19
CA LYS A 24 6.42 -13.18 6.69
C LYS A 24 6.11 -13.35 5.21
N ALA A 25 6.82 -14.27 4.56
CA ALA A 25 6.49 -14.70 3.22
C ALA A 25 5.01 -15.15 3.13
N GLY A 26 4.27 -14.61 2.17
CA GLY A 26 2.84 -14.83 1.97
C GLY A 26 1.91 -13.87 2.73
N ASP A 27 2.45 -12.98 3.57
CA ASP A 27 1.68 -11.86 4.10
C ASP A 27 1.45 -10.79 3.03
N VAL A 28 0.52 -9.87 3.32
CA VAL A 28 0.06 -8.82 2.43
C VAL A 28 0.36 -7.47 3.04
N PHE A 29 0.97 -6.61 2.24
CA PHE A 29 1.24 -5.21 2.53
C PHE A 29 0.34 -4.34 1.65
N VAL A 30 -0.47 -3.46 2.25
CA VAL A 30 -1.37 -2.58 1.48
C VAL A 30 -0.78 -1.19 1.28
N LEU A 31 -0.93 -0.64 0.08
CA LEU A 31 -0.63 0.75 -0.27
C LEU A 31 -1.93 1.52 -0.50
N GLY A 32 -2.10 2.62 0.22
CA GLY A 32 -2.95 3.76 -0.17
C GLY A 32 -2.06 4.91 -0.64
N CYS A 33 -2.39 5.53 -1.77
CA CYS A 33 -1.50 6.51 -2.40
C CYS A 33 -2.28 7.54 -3.22
N THR A 34 -1.98 8.82 -3.00
CA THR A 34 -2.35 9.91 -3.91
C THR A 34 -1.12 10.61 -4.46
N THR A 35 -0.90 10.47 -5.77
CA THR A 35 0.29 11.04 -6.43
C THR A 35 0.24 12.55 -6.55
N SER A 36 -0.94 13.17 -6.52
CA SER A 36 -1.07 14.64 -6.57
C SER A 36 -0.52 15.31 -5.31
N GLU A 37 -0.73 14.70 -4.14
CA GLU A 37 -0.16 15.17 -2.87
C GLU A 37 1.36 14.96 -2.84
N ILE A 38 1.85 13.82 -3.37
CA ILE A 38 3.30 13.55 -3.45
C ILE A 38 3.99 14.64 -4.28
N VAL A 39 3.38 15.04 -5.40
CA VAL A 39 3.87 16.12 -6.26
C VAL A 39 3.72 17.50 -5.59
N GLY A 40 2.79 17.65 -4.64
CA GLY A 40 2.59 18.86 -3.84
C GLY A 40 2.00 20.03 -4.63
N GLY A 41 1.15 19.75 -5.62
CA GLY A 41 0.42 20.76 -6.40
C GLY A 41 1.29 21.70 -7.27
N ARG A 42 2.62 21.58 -7.23
CA ARG A 42 3.54 22.37 -8.07
C ARG A 42 3.65 21.75 -9.45
N ILE A 43 3.51 22.58 -10.48
CA ILE A 43 3.81 22.23 -11.88
C ILE A 43 5.31 21.93 -11.96
N GLY A 44 5.67 20.66 -11.97
CA GLY A 44 7.02 20.14 -12.15
C GLY A 44 7.09 19.22 -13.39
N LYS A 45 8.30 18.83 -13.79
CA LYS A 45 8.57 18.07 -15.02
C LYS A 45 7.90 16.69 -15.11
N ASN A 46 7.45 16.11 -13.99
CA ASN A 46 7.00 14.72 -13.93
C ASN A 46 5.49 14.63 -13.66
N SER A 47 4.82 13.71 -14.34
CA SER A 47 3.37 13.52 -14.22
C SER A 47 2.99 12.66 -13.01
N SER A 48 1.74 12.78 -12.55
CA SER A 48 1.16 11.89 -11.53
C SER A 48 1.30 10.39 -11.91
N GLN A 49 1.24 10.08 -13.20
CA GLN A 49 1.39 8.72 -13.70
C GLN A 49 2.81 8.18 -13.48
N GLU A 50 3.85 8.95 -13.84
CA GLU A 50 5.24 8.55 -13.64
C GLU A 50 5.56 8.34 -12.16
N VAL A 51 5.06 9.23 -11.29
CA VAL A 51 5.23 9.09 -9.84
C VAL A 51 4.57 7.80 -9.34
N GLY A 52 3.37 7.47 -9.84
CA GLY A 52 2.71 6.20 -9.54
C GLY A 52 3.56 4.99 -9.91
N GLN A 53 4.16 5.01 -11.11
CA GLN A 53 5.06 3.95 -11.55
C GLN A 53 6.27 3.79 -10.63
N TRP A 54 6.92 4.89 -10.23
CA TRP A 54 8.09 4.83 -9.35
C TRP A 54 7.75 4.30 -7.96
N VAL A 55 6.58 4.65 -7.42
CA VAL A 55 6.10 4.14 -6.13
C VAL A 55 5.93 2.62 -6.18
N ILE A 56 5.24 2.10 -7.21
CA ILE A 56 5.02 0.66 -7.36
C ILE A 56 6.32 -0.09 -7.62
N GLU A 57 7.18 0.40 -8.51
CA GLU A 57 8.50 -0.17 -8.79
C GLU A 57 9.32 -0.33 -7.50
N THR A 58 9.33 0.72 -6.67
CA THR A 58 10.08 0.74 -5.40
C THR A 58 9.52 -0.28 -4.42
N LEU A 59 8.19 -0.31 -4.21
CA LEU A 59 7.57 -1.26 -3.30
C LEU A 59 7.82 -2.71 -3.74
N LYS A 60 7.65 -3.03 -5.02
CA LYS A 60 7.95 -4.37 -5.56
C LYS A 60 9.40 -4.76 -5.31
N SER A 61 10.35 -3.86 -5.58
CA SER A 61 11.79 -4.13 -5.33
C SER A 61 12.12 -4.48 -3.88
N ILE A 62 11.32 -4.02 -2.90
CA ILE A 62 11.52 -4.27 -1.47
C ILE A 62 10.75 -5.52 -1.02
N LEU A 63 9.52 -5.69 -1.50
CA LEU A 63 8.57 -6.71 -1.02
C LEU A 63 8.73 -8.05 -1.73
N ASP A 64 8.98 -8.05 -3.04
CA ASP A 64 9.07 -9.28 -3.85
C ASP A 64 10.21 -10.20 -3.36
N PRO A 65 11.44 -9.72 -3.06
CA PRO A 65 12.50 -10.57 -2.50
C PRO A 65 12.15 -11.20 -1.14
N LYS A 66 11.23 -10.56 -0.40
CA LYS A 66 10.71 -11.05 0.89
C LYS A 66 9.47 -11.93 0.73
N LYS A 67 8.98 -12.10 -0.50
CA LYS A 67 7.74 -12.82 -0.85
C LYS A 67 6.51 -12.26 -0.12
N ILE A 68 6.45 -10.95 0.05
CA ILE A 68 5.30 -10.24 0.62
C ILE A 68 4.47 -9.72 -0.55
N TYR A 69 3.17 -10.02 -0.57
CA TYR A 69 2.28 -9.54 -1.62
C TYR A 69 1.95 -8.07 -1.41
N LEU A 70 1.95 -7.30 -2.50
CA LEU A 70 1.51 -5.92 -2.50
C LEU A 70 0.04 -5.86 -2.94
N GLY A 71 -0.81 -5.19 -2.14
CA GLY A 71 -2.15 -4.76 -2.54
C GLY A 71 -2.19 -3.25 -2.70
N VAL A 72 -2.76 -2.75 -3.79
CA VAL A 72 -2.79 -1.31 -4.08
C VAL A 72 -4.22 -0.81 -4.16
N GLN A 73 -4.60 0.01 -3.18
CA GLN A 73 -5.93 0.57 -3.05
C GLN A 73 -6.21 1.58 -4.18
N GLY A 74 -7.33 1.41 -4.86
CA GLY A 74 -7.90 2.40 -5.78
C GLY A 74 -8.57 3.57 -5.05
N CYS A 75 -8.87 4.64 -5.77
CA CYS A 75 -9.62 5.76 -5.18
C CYS A 75 -11.10 5.41 -4.93
N GLU A 76 -11.80 6.32 -4.25
CA GLU A 76 -13.21 6.18 -3.89
C GLU A 76 -14.16 5.99 -5.09
N HIS A 77 -13.77 6.42 -6.29
CA HIS A 77 -14.58 6.22 -7.51
C HIS A 77 -14.73 4.76 -7.93
N ILE A 78 -13.81 3.89 -7.48
CA ILE A 78 -13.90 2.43 -7.65
C ILE A 78 -14.09 1.73 -6.29
N ASN A 79 -14.70 2.44 -5.34
CA ASN A 79 -15.03 1.94 -4.00
C ASN A 79 -13.84 1.41 -3.20
N ARG A 80 -12.61 1.90 -3.48
CA ARG A 80 -11.38 1.42 -2.86
C ARG A 80 -11.11 -0.07 -3.09
N ALA A 81 -11.58 -0.60 -4.23
CA ALA A 81 -11.13 -1.89 -4.74
C ALA A 81 -9.60 -1.91 -4.80
N VAL A 82 -9.03 -3.10 -4.63
CA VAL A 82 -7.59 -3.26 -4.45
C VAL A 82 -7.01 -4.10 -5.57
N VAL A 83 -6.00 -3.56 -6.26
CA VAL A 83 -5.23 -4.32 -7.24
C VAL A 83 -4.29 -5.28 -6.51
N VAL A 84 -4.37 -6.56 -6.84
CA VAL A 84 -3.51 -7.64 -6.32
C VAL A 84 -3.13 -8.60 -7.46
N GLU A 85 -2.11 -9.43 -7.26
CA GLU A 85 -1.86 -10.57 -8.14
C GLU A 85 -2.99 -11.61 -7.97
N ARG A 86 -3.49 -12.19 -9.08
CA ARG A 86 -4.58 -13.20 -9.05
C ARG A 86 -4.31 -14.34 -8.07
N GLU A 87 -3.06 -14.79 -8.00
CA GLU A 87 -2.62 -15.86 -7.10
C GLU A 87 -3.04 -15.62 -5.64
N ILE A 88 -2.87 -14.39 -5.11
CA ILE A 88 -3.20 -14.11 -3.72
C ILE A 88 -4.70 -13.93 -3.51
N ALA A 89 -5.42 -13.41 -4.51
CA ALA A 89 -6.88 -13.30 -4.47
C ALA A 89 -7.52 -14.69 -4.36
N GLU A 90 -7.12 -15.63 -5.24
CA GLU A 90 -7.61 -17.01 -5.23
C GLU A 90 -7.19 -17.75 -3.95
N LYS A 91 -5.93 -17.60 -3.51
CA LYS A 91 -5.43 -18.23 -2.28
C LYS A 91 -6.15 -17.77 -1.01
N LYS A 92 -6.66 -16.54 -1.00
CA LYS A 92 -7.37 -15.95 0.15
C LYS A 92 -8.89 -15.97 -0.01
N ASP A 93 -9.39 -16.48 -1.13
CA ASP A 93 -10.83 -16.47 -1.47
C ASP A 93 -11.41 -15.05 -1.40
N TRP A 94 -10.69 -14.08 -1.98
CA TRP A 94 -11.15 -12.70 -2.10
C TRP A 94 -12.01 -12.52 -3.34
N GLU A 95 -13.13 -11.81 -3.18
CA GLU A 95 -14.07 -11.53 -4.26
C GLU A 95 -13.40 -10.66 -5.33
N ILE A 96 -13.22 -11.22 -6.53
CA ILE A 96 -12.69 -10.52 -7.70
C ILE A 96 -13.81 -9.70 -8.33
N VAL A 97 -13.59 -8.40 -8.47
CA VAL A 97 -14.56 -7.46 -9.05
C VAL A 97 -14.10 -6.98 -10.43
N SER A 98 -15.06 -6.58 -11.27
CA SER A 98 -14.77 -6.21 -12.66
C SER A 98 -14.61 -4.70 -12.81
N VAL A 99 -13.38 -4.22 -12.69
CA VAL A 99 -12.98 -2.87 -13.10
C VAL A 99 -11.55 -2.90 -13.63
N LYS A 100 -11.24 -2.04 -14.61
CA LYS A 100 -9.86 -1.72 -14.97
C LYS A 100 -9.59 -0.30 -14.51
N PRO A 101 -8.62 -0.06 -13.61
CA PRO A 101 -8.35 1.28 -13.13
C PRO A 101 -7.87 2.18 -14.26
N ALA A 102 -8.24 3.45 -14.18
CA ALA A 102 -7.83 4.50 -15.11
C ALA A 102 -7.38 5.74 -14.33
N LEU A 103 -6.59 6.62 -14.97
CA LEU A 103 -6.08 7.83 -14.31
C LEU A 103 -7.20 8.73 -13.76
N HIS A 104 -8.35 8.77 -14.44
CA HIS A 104 -9.52 9.54 -14.01
C HIS A 104 -10.44 8.79 -13.03
N ALA A 105 -10.26 7.48 -12.85
CA ALA A 105 -11.08 6.62 -12.00
C ALA A 105 -10.27 5.39 -11.54
N GLY A 106 -9.60 5.52 -10.38
CA GLY A 106 -8.73 4.49 -9.80
C GLY A 106 -7.45 5.06 -9.19
N GLY A 107 -6.86 6.06 -9.85
CA GLY A 107 -5.66 6.76 -9.38
C GLY A 107 -4.35 6.15 -9.89
N SER A 108 -3.30 6.97 -10.01
CA SER A 108 -2.05 6.61 -10.70
C SER A 108 -1.34 5.39 -10.12
N CYS A 109 -1.36 5.22 -8.79
CA CYS A 109 -0.74 4.08 -8.13
C CYS A 109 -1.46 2.75 -8.46
N SER A 110 -2.80 2.74 -8.47
CA SER A 110 -3.60 1.55 -8.87
C SER A 110 -3.41 1.21 -10.35
N VAL A 111 -3.40 2.21 -11.24
CA VAL A 111 -3.08 2.01 -12.67
C VAL A 111 -1.68 1.40 -12.83
N ALA A 112 -0.67 1.97 -12.17
CA ALA A 112 0.70 1.47 -12.24
C ALA A 112 0.82 0.03 -11.70
N ALA A 113 0.09 -0.32 -10.64
CA ALA A 113 0.03 -1.68 -10.13
C ALA A 113 -0.55 -2.64 -11.16
N PHE A 114 -1.67 -2.27 -11.79
CA PHE A 114 -2.30 -3.06 -12.84
C PHE A 114 -1.40 -3.23 -14.08
N GLU A 115 -0.51 -2.27 -14.37
CA GLU A 115 0.44 -2.39 -15.47
C GLU A 115 1.68 -3.23 -15.13
N GLN A 116 2.13 -3.19 -13.86
CA GLN A 116 3.40 -3.81 -13.44
C GLN A 116 3.25 -5.18 -12.78
N PHE A 117 2.03 -5.58 -12.41
CA PHE A 117 1.73 -6.92 -11.88
C PHE A 117 1.66 -7.94 -13.02
N SER A 118 1.89 -9.21 -12.70
CA SER A 118 2.03 -10.27 -13.69
C SER A 118 0.66 -10.76 -14.20
N ASP A 119 -0.28 -10.97 -13.29
CA ASP A 119 -1.68 -11.31 -13.59
C ASP A 119 -2.59 -10.53 -12.62
N PRO A 120 -2.76 -9.22 -12.84
CA PRO A 120 -3.50 -8.35 -11.94
C PRO A 120 -5.01 -8.64 -11.96
N VAL A 121 -5.61 -8.56 -10.77
CA VAL A 121 -7.06 -8.50 -10.59
C VAL A 121 -7.41 -7.40 -9.59
N GLU A 122 -8.63 -6.90 -9.69
CA GLU A 122 -9.23 -6.03 -8.68
C GLU A 122 -10.06 -6.87 -7.74
N VAL A 123 -9.91 -6.66 -6.43
CA VAL A 123 -10.73 -7.33 -5.40
C VAL A 123 -11.49 -6.32 -4.57
N GLU A 124 -12.70 -6.69 -4.14
CA GLU A 124 -13.58 -5.81 -3.35
C GLU A 124 -12.92 -5.38 -2.04
N HIS A 125 -12.38 -6.36 -1.30
CA HIS A 125 -11.79 -6.17 0.02
C HIS A 125 -10.63 -7.13 0.26
N ILE A 126 -9.66 -6.68 1.07
CA ILE A 126 -8.52 -7.49 1.50
C ILE A 126 -8.36 -7.44 3.02
N VAL A 127 -7.57 -8.38 3.56
CA VAL A 127 -7.11 -8.37 4.95
C VAL A 127 -5.58 -8.43 4.98
N ALA A 128 -4.95 -7.26 4.98
CA ALA A 128 -3.50 -7.07 5.02
C ALA A 128 -2.93 -7.14 6.45
N GLN A 129 -1.65 -7.49 6.57
CA GLN A 129 -0.96 -7.57 7.86
C GLN A 129 -0.32 -6.24 8.26
N ALA A 130 0.05 -5.42 7.27
CA ALA A 130 0.52 -4.05 7.45
C ALA A 130 0.24 -3.23 6.19
N GLY A 131 0.52 -1.94 6.24
CA GLY A 131 0.44 -1.07 5.07
C GLY A 131 0.92 0.34 5.34
N ILE A 132 1.01 1.09 4.25
CA ILE A 132 1.36 2.51 4.22
C ILE A 132 0.27 3.29 3.49
N ASP A 133 -0.03 4.48 4.00
CA ASP A 133 -0.91 5.46 3.38
C ASP A 133 -0.11 6.73 3.10
N ILE A 134 -0.08 7.13 1.84
CA ILE A 134 0.66 8.28 1.34
C ILE A 134 -0.34 9.31 0.81
N GLY A 135 -0.52 10.39 1.57
CA GLY A 135 -1.46 11.48 1.30
C GLY A 135 -2.87 11.23 1.82
N ASP A 136 -2.98 10.59 3.00
CA ASP A 136 -4.20 10.48 3.80
C ASP A 136 -5.40 9.84 3.06
N THR A 137 -5.11 8.84 2.23
CA THR A 137 -6.13 8.09 1.49
C THR A 137 -6.92 7.10 2.36
N SER A 138 -6.50 6.87 3.60
CA SER A 138 -7.09 5.97 4.60
C SER A 138 -7.08 4.50 4.19
N ILE A 139 -6.15 3.71 4.74
CA ILE A 139 -6.02 2.24 4.50
C ILE A 139 -6.58 1.37 5.64
N GLY A 140 -7.14 1.98 6.68
CA GLY A 140 -7.53 1.28 7.90
C GLY A 140 -8.58 0.19 7.67
N MET A 141 -9.42 0.28 6.64
CA MET A 141 -10.37 -0.79 6.30
C MET A 141 -9.70 -2.08 5.83
N HIS A 142 -8.46 -2.00 5.33
CA HIS A 142 -7.75 -3.14 4.75
C HIS A 142 -6.83 -3.84 5.74
N VAL A 143 -6.38 -3.17 6.81
CA VAL A 143 -5.41 -3.73 7.76
C VAL A 143 -6.11 -4.58 8.81
N LYS A 144 -5.64 -5.81 9.01
CA LYS A 144 -6.19 -6.77 9.99
C LYS A 144 -6.27 -6.15 11.38
N HIS A 145 -7.43 -6.28 12.00
CA HIS A 145 -7.61 -5.91 13.40
C HIS A 145 -6.87 -6.93 14.32
N VAL A 146 -6.05 -6.53 15.30
CA VAL A 146 -5.91 -5.19 15.92
C VAL A 146 -4.84 -4.35 15.24
N GLN A 147 -5.21 -3.15 14.79
CA GLN A 147 -4.30 -2.20 14.15
C GLN A 147 -3.45 -1.44 15.18
N VAL A 148 -2.19 -1.22 14.85
CA VAL A 148 -1.21 -0.48 15.64
C VAL A 148 -0.50 0.50 14.71
N PRO A 149 -0.53 1.81 14.98
CA PRO A 149 0.24 2.78 14.23
C PRO A 149 1.74 2.50 14.29
N VAL A 150 2.39 2.57 13.14
CA VAL A 150 3.85 2.61 13.01
C VAL A 150 4.23 4.06 12.72
N ARG A 151 5.34 4.53 13.30
CA ARG A 151 5.86 5.90 13.10
C ARG A 151 7.16 5.83 12.31
N PRO A 152 7.12 5.93 10.98
CA PRO A 152 8.33 5.98 10.17
C PRO A 152 9.19 7.19 10.54
N SER A 153 10.49 7.09 10.31
CA SER A 153 11.45 8.17 10.56
C SER A 153 11.21 9.38 9.66
N ILE A 154 10.78 9.13 8.42
CA ILE A 154 10.36 10.14 7.45
C ILE A 154 8.83 10.19 7.43
N LYS A 155 8.26 11.38 7.67
CA LYS A 155 6.81 11.59 7.85
C LYS A 155 6.09 12.06 6.58
N GLU A 156 6.85 12.37 5.53
CA GLU A 156 6.32 12.90 4.27
C GLU A 156 7.08 12.27 3.11
N LEU A 157 6.37 11.92 2.05
CA LEU A 157 6.98 11.54 0.77
C LEU A 157 6.69 12.63 -0.25
N GLY A 158 7.72 13.38 -0.65
CA GLY A 158 7.51 14.60 -1.42
C GLY A 158 6.72 15.61 -0.58
N GLY A 159 5.50 15.96 -1.01
CA GLY A 159 4.56 16.78 -0.25
C GLY A 159 3.48 16.01 0.52
N ALA A 160 3.40 14.68 0.35
CA ALA A 160 2.32 13.89 0.93
C ALA A 160 2.65 13.44 2.35
N HIS A 161 1.74 13.66 3.30
CA HIS A 161 1.82 13.07 4.63
C HIS A 161 1.78 11.55 4.58
N VAL A 162 2.55 10.90 5.46
CA VAL A 162 2.68 9.44 5.51
C VAL A 162 2.16 8.91 6.84
N THR A 163 1.23 7.97 6.77
CA THR A 163 0.85 7.13 7.92
C THR A 163 1.10 5.67 7.62
N ALA A 164 1.28 4.86 8.66
CA ALA A 164 1.52 3.44 8.52
C ALA A 164 0.86 2.65 9.64
N LEU A 165 0.41 1.44 9.31
CA LEU A 165 -0.26 0.53 10.23
C LEU A 165 0.37 -0.84 10.13
N ARG A 166 0.51 -1.51 11.28
CA ARG A 166 0.69 -2.96 11.37
C ARG A 166 -0.44 -3.59 12.15
N SER A 167 -0.59 -4.90 12.02
CA SER A 167 -1.54 -5.67 12.83
C SER A 167 -0.84 -6.46 13.92
N ARG A 168 -1.58 -6.78 14.99
CA ARG A 168 -1.15 -7.73 16.02
C ARG A 168 -2.32 -8.61 16.48
N PRO A 169 -2.02 -9.77 17.10
CA PRO A 169 -3.04 -10.58 17.74
C PRO A 169 -3.80 -9.80 18.83
N LYS A 170 -5.08 -10.12 19.00
CA LYS A 170 -5.88 -9.63 20.13
C LYS A 170 -5.30 -10.20 21.42
N TYR A 171 -5.10 -9.35 22.42
CA TYR A 171 -4.93 -9.83 23.79
C TYR A 171 -6.32 -10.18 24.33
N ILE A 172 -6.52 -11.46 24.65
CA ILE A 172 -7.77 -12.02 25.14
C ILE A 172 -7.52 -12.76 26.45
N GLY A 173 -8.45 -12.67 27.40
CA GLY A 173 -8.32 -13.34 28.68
C GLY A 173 -9.00 -12.56 29.80
N GLY A 174 -9.40 -13.27 30.84
CA GLY A 174 -9.96 -12.68 32.05
C GLY A 174 -8.90 -12.06 32.98
N PRO A 175 -9.28 -11.62 34.19
CA PRO A 175 -8.42 -10.85 35.11
C PRO A 175 -7.11 -11.53 35.57
N ARG A 176 -6.92 -12.81 35.25
CA ARG A 176 -5.74 -13.61 35.66
C ARG A 176 -4.78 -13.90 34.50
N ALA A 177 -5.08 -13.42 33.30
CA ALA A 177 -4.24 -13.65 32.14
C ALA A 177 -2.93 -12.86 32.21
N THR A 178 -1.87 -13.44 31.66
CA THR A 178 -0.54 -12.85 31.48
C THR A 178 -0.14 -12.99 30.01
N TYR A 179 0.63 -12.03 29.48
CA TYR A 179 0.98 -11.91 28.05
C TYR A 179 2.45 -11.54 27.88
#